data_AF-A0A920A4B2-F1
#
_entry.id   AF-A0A920A4B2-F1
#
_cell.length_a   1.000
_cell.length_b   1.000
_cell.length_c   1.000
_cell.angle_alpha   90.00
_cell.angle_beta   90.00
_cell.angle_gamma   90.00
#
_symmetry.space_group_name_H-M   'P 1'
#
loop_
_entity.id
_entity.type
_entity.pdbx_description
1 polymer ?
#
loop_
_entity_poly.entity_id
_entity_poly.type
_entity_poly.pdbx_seq_one_letter_code
_entity_poly.pdbx_strand_id
1 'polypeptide(L)'
;MINFFILILFTPLSLFADNKTDQLGMAKHLGNETWGRCALLMQNNQAKVYELSYERSGSMPLSPFAGKFIPKFLPTGPTKNEVQLANMDVLNEDVNTANQGTQMDAFGHFAYTDEVWDGISQIPNEKIKYFGGFNQNEVKPTGESPLLKLGIENVPPIITSGLLLDVRKYANDGKNTSQENLLPRRILR
;
A
#
# COMPACT_ATOMS: atom_id res chain seq x y z
N MET A 1 48.17 -42.15 -0.30
CA MET A 1 46.72 -42.22 -0.07
C MET A 1 46.11 -40.89 -0.48
N ILE A 2 45.14 -40.92 -1.40
CA ILE A 2 44.61 -39.74 -2.09
C ILE A 2 43.51 -39.10 -1.22
N ASN A 3 43.68 -37.82 -0.88
CA ASN A 3 42.67 -37.00 -0.22
C ASN A 3 41.65 -36.52 -1.25
N PHE A 4 40.40 -36.96 -1.11
CA PHE A 4 39.28 -36.44 -1.89
C PHE A 4 38.74 -35.18 -1.21
N PHE A 5 39.01 -34.01 -1.78
CA PHE A 5 38.31 -32.77 -1.44
C PHE A 5 36.98 -32.74 -2.20
N ILE A 6 35.86 -32.85 -1.47
CA ILE A 6 34.51 -32.67 -2.04
C ILE A 6 34.21 -31.17 -2.04
N LEU A 7 34.15 -30.57 -3.23
CA LEU A 7 33.70 -29.20 -3.44
C LEU A 7 32.17 -29.18 -3.47
N ILE A 8 31.53 -28.78 -2.37
CA ILE A 8 30.08 -28.55 -2.34
C ILE A 8 29.80 -27.21 -3.02
N LEU A 9 29.33 -27.25 -4.27
CA LEU A 9 28.73 -26.08 -4.92
C LEU A 9 27.40 -25.77 -4.21
N PHE A 10 27.38 -24.70 -3.41
CA PHE A 10 26.13 -24.08 -2.98
C PHE A 10 25.53 -23.34 -4.18
N THR A 11 24.65 -24.00 -4.92
CA THR A 11 23.73 -23.30 -5.83
C THR A 11 22.75 -22.51 -4.97
N PRO A 12 22.66 -21.18 -5.12
CA PRO A 12 21.70 -20.40 -4.35
C PRO A 12 20.29 -20.82 -4.78
N LEU A 13 19.44 -21.19 -3.81
CA LEU A 13 18.04 -21.59 -3.99
C LEU A 13 17.12 -20.50 -4.57
N SER A 14 17.66 -19.36 -4.99
CA SER A 14 16.92 -18.20 -5.51
C SER A 14 16.36 -18.39 -6.93
N LEU A 15 16.59 -19.53 -7.58
CA LEU A 15 16.10 -19.80 -8.94
C LEU A 15 14.60 -20.12 -9.04
N PHE A 16 13.89 -20.30 -7.92
CA PHE A 16 12.47 -20.67 -7.92
C PHE A 16 11.53 -19.63 -7.28
N ALA A 17 12.04 -18.43 -6.93
CA ALA A 17 11.18 -17.35 -6.46
C ALA A 17 10.55 -16.64 -7.68
N ASP A 18 9.22 -16.53 -7.70
CA ASP A 18 8.52 -15.71 -8.70
C ASP A 18 9.06 -14.29 -8.67
N ASN A 19 9.64 -13.84 -9.78
CA ASN A 19 10.14 -12.47 -9.91
C ASN A 19 8.96 -11.53 -10.10
N LYS A 20 8.55 -10.84 -9.03
CA LYS A 20 7.43 -9.89 -9.03
C LYS A 20 7.83 -8.44 -9.28
N THR A 21 9.03 -8.19 -9.81
CA THR A 21 9.56 -6.83 -9.99
C THR A 21 8.69 -5.96 -10.91
N ASP A 22 8.02 -6.59 -11.88
CA ASP A 22 7.07 -5.96 -12.80
C ASP A 22 5.80 -5.42 -12.12
N GLN A 23 5.50 -5.87 -10.90
CA GLN A 23 4.34 -5.44 -10.11
C GLN A 23 4.65 -4.27 -9.15
N LEU A 24 5.93 -3.90 -8.99
CA LEU A 24 6.36 -2.94 -7.96
C LEU A 24 6.32 -1.48 -8.41
N GLY A 25 6.34 -1.20 -9.71
CA GLY A 25 6.50 0.16 -10.22
C GLY A 25 7.71 0.86 -9.59
N MET A 26 7.48 2.00 -8.91
CA MET A 26 8.53 2.75 -8.22
C MET A 26 8.92 2.18 -6.85
N ALA A 27 8.11 1.29 -6.27
CA ALA A 27 8.46 0.61 -5.02
C ALA A 27 9.71 -0.28 -5.14
N LYS A 28 10.14 -0.60 -6.37
CA LYS A 28 11.42 -1.30 -6.64
C LYS A 28 12.66 -0.57 -6.11
N HIS A 29 12.53 0.73 -5.79
CA HIS A 29 13.61 1.54 -5.21
C HIS A 29 13.63 1.52 -3.68
N LEU A 30 12.66 0.86 -3.04
CA LEU A 30 12.67 0.59 -1.61
C LEU A 30 13.59 -0.58 -1.31
N GLY A 31 14.31 -0.50 -0.19
CA GLY A 31 15.25 -1.54 0.23
C GLY A 31 16.42 -0.96 1.01
N ASN A 32 17.46 -1.78 1.17
CA ASN A 32 18.59 -1.53 2.07
C ASN A 32 19.22 -0.13 1.92
N GLU A 33 19.40 0.36 0.69
CA GLU A 33 19.98 1.69 0.46
C GLU A 33 19.08 2.82 0.99
N THR A 34 17.80 2.81 0.62
CA THR A 34 16.83 3.80 1.08
C THR A 34 16.63 3.72 2.59
N TRP A 35 16.53 2.51 3.13
CA TRP A 35 16.37 2.28 4.57
C TRP A 35 17.59 2.74 5.37
N GLY A 36 18.81 2.48 4.88
CA GLY A 36 20.05 2.93 5.49
C GLY A 36 20.13 4.47 5.57
N ARG A 37 19.75 5.17 4.50
CA ARG A 37 19.66 6.65 4.53
C ARG A 37 18.65 7.15 5.55
N CYS A 38 17.46 6.53 5.62
CA CYS A 38 16.44 6.92 6.59
C CYS A 38 16.85 6.61 8.03
N ALA A 39 17.53 5.49 8.28
CA ALA A 39 17.98 5.10 9.60
C ALA A 39 18.90 6.15 10.24
N LEU A 40 19.82 6.73 9.46
CA LEU A 40 20.69 7.82 9.92
C LEU A 40 19.89 9.06 10.35
N LEU A 41 18.83 9.42 9.62
CA LEU A 41 17.98 10.55 9.96
C LEU A 41 17.12 10.27 11.21
N MET A 42 16.60 9.05 11.35
CA MET A 42 15.76 8.65 12.49
C MET A 42 16.54 8.49 13.79
N GLN A 43 17.85 8.19 13.73
CA GLN A 43 18.71 8.11 14.92
C GLN A 43 19.11 9.48 15.49
N ASN A 44 18.83 10.57 14.79
CA ASN A 44 19.11 11.90 15.29
C ASN A 44 18.24 12.18 16.54
N ASN A 45 18.85 12.47 17.68
CA ASN A 45 18.14 12.74 18.94
C ASN A 45 17.29 14.03 18.92
N GLN A 46 17.46 14.89 17.89
CA GLN A 46 16.62 16.06 17.63
C GLN A 46 15.48 15.76 16.64
N ALA A 47 15.38 14.54 16.11
CA ALA A 47 14.31 14.16 15.21
C ALA A 47 12.96 14.28 15.91
N LYS A 48 11.97 14.83 15.19
CA LYS A 48 10.59 14.95 15.65
C LYS A 48 9.74 13.91 14.94
N VAL A 49 8.84 13.29 15.71
CA VAL A 49 7.86 12.32 15.20
C VAL A 49 6.53 13.04 15.01
N TYR A 50 5.90 12.81 13.86
CA TYR A 50 4.59 13.35 13.52
C TYR A 50 3.69 12.20 13.09
N GLU A 51 2.51 12.10 13.70
CA GLU A 51 1.46 11.19 13.24
C GLU A 51 0.76 11.81 12.03
N LEU A 52 0.69 11.05 10.93
CA LEU A 52 0.06 11.49 9.67
C LEU A 52 -1.26 10.77 9.41
N SER A 53 -1.58 9.74 10.20
CA SER A 53 -2.85 9.05 10.11
C SER A 53 -3.97 9.78 10.82
N TYR A 54 -5.19 9.59 10.31
CA TYR A 54 -6.39 9.91 11.05
C TYR A 54 -6.77 8.76 11.98
N GLU A 55 -7.33 9.10 13.13
CA GLU A 55 -7.97 8.12 14.00
C GLU A 55 -9.09 7.40 13.23
N ARG A 56 -9.08 6.05 13.28
CA ARG A 56 -10.15 5.24 12.68
C ARG A 56 -11.31 5.14 13.65
N SER A 57 -12.40 5.80 13.31
CA SER A 57 -13.61 5.86 14.14
C SER A 57 -14.87 5.93 13.29
N GLY A 58 -16.04 5.78 13.92
CA GLY A 58 -17.32 5.98 13.23
C GLY A 58 -17.59 7.42 12.79
N SER A 59 -16.78 8.40 13.23
CA SER A 59 -16.87 9.81 12.86
C SER A 59 -15.87 10.24 11.80
N MET A 60 -14.98 9.35 11.35
CA MET A 60 -14.06 9.67 10.26
C MET A 60 -14.83 9.95 8.95
N PRO A 61 -14.29 10.78 8.04
CA PRO A 61 -14.88 10.97 6.73
C PRO A 61 -15.19 9.64 6.03
N LEU A 62 -16.41 9.52 5.52
CA LEU A 62 -16.91 8.30 4.88
C LEU A 62 -16.85 8.43 3.36
N SER A 63 -16.19 7.47 2.71
CA SER A 63 -16.26 7.34 1.26
C SER A 63 -17.69 6.97 0.84
N PRO A 64 -18.24 7.57 -0.23
CA PRO A 64 -19.57 7.21 -0.73
C PRO A 64 -19.68 5.75 -1.23
N PHE A 65 -18.54 5.06 -1.38
CA PHE A 65 -18.45 3.66 -1.83
C PHE A 65 -18.17 2.66 -0.69
N ALA A 66 -18.14 3.10 0.56
CA ALA A 66 -17.82 2.26 1.72
C ALA A 66 -19.02 2.14 2.68
N GLY A 67 -19.13 0.99 3.34
CA GLY A 67 -20.01 0.83 4.49
C GLY A 67 -19.53 1.68 5.69
N LYS A 68 -20.43 1.93 6.65
CA LYS A 68 -20.08 2.66 7.88
C LYS A 68 -19.05 1.88 8.69
N PHE A 69 -18.12 2.58 9.34
CA PHE A 69 -17.17 1.98 10.28
C PHE A 69 -17.80 1.91 11.68
N ILE A 70 -18.32 0.74 12.06
CA ILE A 70 -18.99 0.55 13.36
C ILE A 70 -18.27 -0.57 14.13
N PRO A 71 -17.37 -0.22 15.07
CA PRO A 71 -16.75 -1.20 15.94
C PRO A 71 -17.79 -1.88 16.84
N LYS A 72 -17.71 -3.21 16.95
CA LYS A 72 -18.44 -4.00 17.94
C LYS A 72 -17.44 -4.58 18.94
N PHE A 73 -17.48 -4.03 20.15
CA PHE A 73 -16.67 -4.51 21.27
C PHE A 73 -17.25 -5.80 21.84
N LEU A 74 -16.42 -6.83 22.01
CA LEU A 74 -16.82 -8.10 22.61
C LEU A 74 -16.46 -8.12 24.10
N PRO A 75 -17.19 -8.88 24.93
CA PRO A 75 -16.83 -9.04 26.33
C PRO A 75 -15.46 -9.73 26.47
N THR A 76 -14.78 -9.48 27.59
CA THR A 76 -13.59 -10.24 27.96
C THR A 76 -13.90 -11.74 28.00
N GLY A 77 -13.19 -12.52 27.17
CA GLY A 77 -13.43 -13.95 26.99
C GLY A 77 -12.30 -14.81 27.56
N PRO A 78 -12.61 -15.98 28.16
CA PRO A 78 -11.60 -16.92 28.61
C PRO A 78 -11.03 -17.74 27.46
N THR A 79 -9.72 -18.04 27.51
CA THR A 79 -9.10 -19.05 26.64
C THR A 79 -9.24 -20.43 27.28
N LYS A 80 -9.72 -21.42 26.53
CA LYS A 80 -9.94 -22.78 27.05
C LYS A 80 -8.62 -23.37 27.57
N ASN A 81 -8.65 -23.86 28.81
CA ASN A 81 -7.50 -24.47 29.52
C ASN A 81 -6.35 -23.51 29.86
N GLU A 82 -6.57 -22.19 29.85
CA GLU A 82 -5.58 -21.20 30.25
C GLU A 82 -6.10 -20.28 31.36
N VAL A 83 -5.18 -19.63 32.07
CA VAL A 83 -5.50 -18.56 33.02
C VAL A 83 -5.67 -17.19 32.34
N GLN A 84 -5.48 -17.13 31.01
CA GLN A 84 -5.52 -15.90 30.23
C GLN A 84 -6.96 -15.55 29.84
N LEU A 85 -7.23 -14.25 29.85
CA LEU A 85 -8.45 -13.63 29.36
C LEU A 85 -8.08 -12.63 28.26
N ALA A 86 -8.92 -12.50 27.24
CA ALA A 86 -8.67 -11.59 26.11
C ALA A 86 -9.88 -10.70 25.83
N ASN A 87 -9.60 -9.48 25.38
CA ASN A 87 -10.57 -8.59 24.75
C ASN A 87 -10.43 -8.68 23.24
N MET A 88 -11.55 -8.57 22.53
CA MET A 88 -11.57 -8.60 21.07
C MET A 88 -12.65 -7.65 20.56
N ASP A 89 -12.40 -7.09 19.39
CA ASP A 89 -13.35 -6.23 18.69
C ASP A 89 -13.53 -6.76 17.26
N VAL A 90 -14.72 -6.57 16.71
CA VAL A 90 -15.03 -6.94 15.32
C VAL A 90 -15.60 -5.74 14.58
N LEU A 91 -15.45 -5.76 13.25
CA LEU A 91 -16.04 -4.78 12.34
C LEU A 91 -17.25 -5.41 11.60
N ASN A 92 -18.15 -4.57 11.10
CA ASN A 92 -19.24 -5.00 10.23
C ASN A 92 -18.73 -5.43 8.84
N GLU A 93 -19.49 -6.29 8.16
CA GLU A 93 -19.05 -6.98 6.92
C GLU A 93 -18.70 -6.02 5.78
N ASP A 94 -19.47 -4.94 5.59
CA ASP A 94 -19.28 -4.00 4.48
C ASP A 94 -18.23 -2.90 4.74
N VAL A 95 -17.43 -3.01 5.80
CA VAL A 95 -16.36 -2.03 6.04
C VAL A 95 -15.27 -2.19 4.99
N ASN A 96 -15.09 -1.15 4.17
CA ASN A 96 -13.97 -1.08 3.23
C ASN A 96 -12.70 -0.60 3.95
N THR A 97 -12.10 -1.46 4.77
CA THR A 97 -11.00 -1.10 5.66
C THR A 97 -9.76 -0.62 4.91
N ALA A 98 -9.50 -1.17 3.73
CA ALA A 98 -8.35 -0.82 2.88
C ALA A 98 -8.49 0.56 2.23
N ASN A 99 -9.72 1.02 1.97
CA ASN A 99 -9.99 2.26 1.23
C ASN A 99 -10.75 3.31 2.06
N GLN A 100 -10.59 3.28 3.39
CA GLN A 100 -11.18 4.26 4.29
C GLN A 100 -10.19 4.71 5.35
N GLY A 101 -10.10 6.04 5.55
CA GLY A 101 -9.14 6.67 6.45
C GLY A 101 -7.82 6.97 5.73
N THR A 102 -6.73 7.06 6.49
CA THR A 102 -5.38 7.17 5.89
C THR A 102 -5.01 5.83 5.27
N GLN A 103 -4.69 5.83 3.98
CA GLN A 103 -4.59 4.61 3.18
C GLN A 103 -3.47 4.65 2.15
N MET A 104 -3.24 3.51 1.52
CA MET A 104 -2.37 3.34 0.37
C MET A 104 -3.11 2.51 -0.68
N ASP A 105 -3.23 3.04 -1.89
CA ASP A 105 -3.89 2.34 -2.98
C ASP A 105 -2.86 1.53 -3.77
N ALA A 106 -3.01 0.21 -3.78
CA ALA A 106 -2.16 -0.67 -4.57
C ALA A 106 -2.44 -0.51 -6.08
N PHE A 107 -1.52 -0.94 -6.95
CA PHE A 107 -1.71 -0.86 -8.40
C PHE A 107 -2.91 -1.68 -8.91
N GLY A 108 -3.34 -2.71 -8.16
CA GLY A 108 -4.56 -3.46 -8.47
C GLY A 108 -5.86 -2.73 -8.09
N HIS A 109 -5.79 -1.57 -7.43
CA HIS A 109 -6.97 -0.81 -7.01
C HIS A 109 -7.73 -0.21 -8.20
N PHE A 110 -7.01 0.29 -9.22
CA PHE A 110 -7.59 0.90 -10.40
C PHE A 110 -7.19 0.18 -11.68
N ALA A 111 -8.13 0.12 -12.61
CA ALA A 111 -7.95 -0.36 -13.97
C ALA A 111 -8.38 0.73 -14.96
N TYR A 112 -8.06 0.54 -16.24
CA TYR A 112 -8.49 1.43 -17.32
C TYR A 112 -8.86 0.63 -18.57
N THR A 113 -9.62 1.28 -19.44
CA THR A 113 -9.94 0.84 -20.81
C THR A 113 -9.37 1.86 -21.80
N ASP A 114 -9.14 1.44 -23.04
CA ASP A 114 -8.66 2.37 -24.09
C ASP A 114 -9.76 3.34 -24.55
N GLU A 115 -11.02 2.95 -24.38
CA GLU A 115 -12.21 3.72 -24.76
C GLU A 115 -12.95 4.21 -23.52
N VAL A 116 -13.57 5.40 -23.61
CA VAL A 116 -14.43 5.93 -22.54
C VAL A 116 -15.66 5.05 -22.41
N TRP A 117 -15.96 4.62 -21.18
CA TRP A 117 -17.15 3.84 -20.89
C TRP A 117 -18.43 4.68 -21.01
N ASP A 118 -19.47 4.12 -21.62
CA ASP A 118 -20.77 4.78 -21.81
C ASP A 118 -21.63 4.85 -20.54
N GLY A 119 -21.18 4.22 -19.46
CA GLY A 119 -21.88 4.17 -18.18
C GLY A 119 -22.97 3.10 -18.09
N ILE A 120 -23.20 2.31 -19.16
CA ILE A 120 -24.33 1.37 -19.26
C ILE A 120 -23.89 -0.01 -19.73
N SER A 121 -23.04 -0.07 -20.75
CA SER A 121 -22.60 -1.33 -21.37
C SER A 121 -21.74 -2.14 -20.41
N GLN A 122 -21.85 -3.47 -20.46
CA GLN A 122 -20.89 -4.31 -19.75
C GLN A 122 -19.51 -4.17 -20.40
N ILE A 123 -18.48 -3.95 -19.58
CA ILE A 123 -17.09 -3.90 -20.06
C ILE A 123 -16.54 -5.34 -20.14
N PRO A 124 -16.09 -5.81 -21.32
CA PRO A 124 -15.46 -7.12 -21.44
C PRO A 124 -14.10 -7.16 -20.72
N ASN A 125 -13.79 -8.29 -20.07
CA ASN A 125 -12.55 -8.47 -19.29
C ASN A 125 -11.28 -8.17 -20.10
N GLU A 126 -11.27 -8.52 -21.38
CA GLU A 126 -10.16 -8.30 -22.31
C GLU A 126 -9.88 -6.83 -22.61
N LYS A 127 -10.86 -5.93 -22.39
CA LYS A 127 -10.68 -4.49 -22.54
C LYS A 127 -10.10 -3.84 -21.28
N ILE A 128 -10.17 -4.52 -20.13
CA ILE A 128 -9.74 -3.97 -18.84
C ILE A 128 -8.25 -4.26 -18.64
N LYS A 129 -7.48 -3.19 -18.50
CA LYS A 129 -6.03 -3.21 -18.31
C LYS A 129 -5.65 -2.57 -16.98
N TYR A 130 -4.60 -3.10 -16.39
CA TYR A 130 -4.00 -2.60 -15.17
C TYR A 130 -2.59 -2.06 -15.44
N PHE A 131 -1.96 -1.54 -14.38
CA PHE A 131 -0.54 -1.18 -14.42
C PHE A 131 0.31 -2.31 -15.02
N GLY A 132 1.31 -1.98 -15.85
CA GLY A 132 2.18 -2.97 -16.47
C GLY A 132 1.54 -3.78 -17.62
N GLY A 133 0.28 -3.49 -17.99
CA GLY A 133 -0.40 -4.18 -19.09
C GLY A 133 -1.08 -5.49 -18.70
N PHE A 134 -1.12 -5.84 -17.40
CA PHE A 134 -1.88 -6.99 -16.91
C PHE A 134 -3.37 -6.82 -17.21
N ASN A 135 -4.05 -7.93 -17.52
CA ASN A 135 -5.49 -7.92 -17.80
C ASN A 135 -6.33 -8.36 -16.59
N GLN A 136 -7.66 -8.18 -16.69
CA GLN A 136 -8.62 -8.57 -15.65
C GLN A 136 -8.46 -10.01 -15.15
N ASN A 137 -8.26 -10.98 -16.05
CA ASN A 137 -8.19 -12.38 -15.68
C ASN A 137 -6.92 -12.72 -14.87
N GLU A 138 -5.86 -11.92 -15.02
CA GLU A 138 -4.62 -12.09 -14.26
C GLU A 138 -4.66 -11.40 -12.89
N VAL A 139 -5.32 -10.24 -12.81
CA VAL A 139 -5.32 -9.41 -11.59
C VAL A 139 -6.49 -9.78 -10.68
N LYS A 140 -7.70 -9.90 -11.22
CA LYS A 140 -8.93 -10.16 -10.48
C LYS A 140 -9.92 -10.99 -11.32
N PRO A 141 -9.69 -12.31 -11.49
CA PRO A 141 -10.43 -13.13 -12.45
C PRO A 141 -11.95 -13.17 -12.27
N THR A 142 -12.45 -12.99 -11.05
CA THR A 142 -13.89 -12.99 -10.75
C THR A 142 -14.28 -11.84 -9.82
N GLY A 143 -15.57 -11.55 -9.70
CA GLY A 143 -16.11 -10.57 -8.75
C GLY A 143 -15.73 -10.86 -7.29
N GLU A 144 -15.62 -12.14 -6.92
CA GLU A 144 -15.29 -12.58 -5.56
C GLU A 144 -13.79 -12.86 -5.35
N SER A 145 -12.99 -12.88 -6.42
CA SER A 145 -11.54 -13.10 -6.30
C SER A 145 -10.87 -11.95 -5.56
N PRO A 146 -9.90 -12.23 -4.66
CA PRO A 146 -8.95 -11.20 -4.24
C PRO A 146 -8.08 -10.76 -5.43
N LEU A 147 -7.25 -9.75 -5.20
CA LEU A 147 -6.16 -9.42 -6.13
C LEU A 147 -5.14 -10.57 -6.13
N LEU A 148 -4.89 -11.15 -7.30
CA LEU A 148 -3.86 -12.19 -7.49
C LEU A 148 -2.51 -11.61 -7.93
N LYS A 149 -2.54 -10.40 -8.49
CA LYS A 149 -1.37 -9.59 -8.85
C LYS A 149 -1.61 -8.13 -8.44
N LEU A 150 -0.53 -7.35 -8.38
CA LEU A 150 -0.55 -5.92 -8.10
C LEU A 150 -1.12 -5.54 -6.72
N GLY A 151 -1.17 -6.50 -5.80
CA GLY A 151 -1.56 -6.27 -4.42
C GLY A 151 -0.44 -5.63 -3.59
N ILE A 152 -0.82 -5.00 -2.48
CA ILE A 152 0.09 -4.27 -1.59
C ILE A 152 1.12 -5.19 -0.91
N GLU A 153 0.82 -6.49 -0.80
CA GLU A 153 1.71 -7.50 -0.25
C GLU A 153 3.03 -7.67 -1.02
N ASN A 154 3.09 -7.17 -2.26
CA ASN A 154 4.31 -7.18 -3.06
C ASN A 154 5.24 -6.00 -2.73
N VAL A 155 4.73 -4.92 -2.12
CA VAL A 155 5.50 -3.71 -1.83
C VAL A 155 6.35 -3.89 -0.56
N PRO A 156 7.69 -3.67 -0.62
CA PRO A 156 8.52 -3.68 0.58
C PRO A 156 8.09 -2.62 1.59
N PRO A 157 8.46 -2.74 2.87
CA PRO A 157 8.20 -1.69 3.86
C PRO A 157 8.57 -0.29 3.36
N ILE A 158 7.60 0.62 3.39
CA ILE A 158 7.76 2.00 2.93
C ILE A 158 8.45 2.80 4.02
N ILE A 159 9.77 2.67 4.04
CA ILE A 159 10.67 3.51 4.83
C ILE A 159 11.47 4.30 3.82
N THR A 160 11.14 5.58 3.65
CA THR A 160 11.73 6.42 2.61
C THR A 160 11.75 7.89 3.02
N SER A 161 12.37 8.73 2.20
CA SER A 161 12.35 10.18 2.38
C SER A 161 11.06 10.75 1.78
N GLY A 162 10.35 11.58 2.55
CA GLY A 162 9.16 12.31 2.09
C GLY A 162 9.44 13.80 1.87
N LEU A 163 8.67 14.43 0.98
CA LEU A 163 8.64 15.88 0.80
C LEU A 163 7.23 16.38 1.13
N LEU A 164 7.12 17.29 2.09
CA LEU A 164 5.85 17.98 2.39
C LEU A 164 5.73 19.23 1.51
N LEU A 165 4.74 19.22 0.61
CA LEU A 165 4.35 20.40 -0.17
C LEU A 165 3.09 21.01 0.44
N ASP A 166 3.22 22.15 1.10
CA ASP A 166 2.09 22.88 1.71
C ASP A 166 1.31 23.66 0.65
N VAL A 167 0.48 22.95 -0.11
CA VAL A 167 -0.35 23.57 -1.15
C VAL A 167 -1.38 24.52 -0.56
N ARG A 168 -1.89 24.33 0.66
CA ARG A 168 -2.88 25.27 1.23
C ARG A 168 -2.30 26.68 1.38
N LYS A 169 -1.02 26.77 1.75
CA LYS A 169 -0.33 28.04 1.88
C LYS A 169 0.02 28.71 0.55
N TYR A 170 0.24 27.93 -0.52
CA TYR A 170 0.79 28.45 -1.79
C TYR A 170 -0.15 28.34 -3.00
N ALA A 171 -1.15 27.46 -2.96
CA ALA A 171 -2.18 27.26 -3.98
C ALA A 171 -3.39 28.16 -3.69
N ASN A 172 -3.22 29.44 -4.02
CA ASN A 172 -4.24 30.44 -4.39
C ASN A 172 -5.72 30.05 -4.15
N ASP A 173 -6.15 29.90 -2.90
CA ASP A 173 -7.52 29.58 -2.48
C ASP A 173 -8.18 28.41 -3.23
N GLY A 174 -7.41 27.35 -3.51
CA GLY A 174 -7.94 26.12 -4.12
C GLY A 174 -8.04 26.12 -5.65
N LYS A 175 -7.38 27.06 -6.33
CA LYS A 175 -7.26 27.04 -7.80
C LYS A 175 -6.19 26.03 -8.26
N ASN A 176 -6.41 25.45 -9.45
CA ASN A 176 -5.45 24.58 -10.13
C ASN A 176 -4.06 25.20 -10.11
N THR A 177 -3.10 24.49 -9.49
CA THR A 177 -1.71 24.93 -9.40
C THR A 177 -0.89 24.14 -10.41
N SER A 178 -0.32 24.83 -11.41
CA SER A 178 0.59 24.21 -12.38
C SER A 178 1.91 23.82 -11.71
N GLN A 179 2.61 22.85 -12.31
CA GLN A 179 3.93 22.37 -11.85
C GLN A 179 4.94 23.52 -11.61
N GLU A 180 4.88 24.57 -12.43
CA GLU A 180 5.75 25.75 -12.35
C GLU A 180 5.60 26.52 -11.03
N ASN A 181 4.40 26.49 -10.43
CA ASN A 181 4.08 27.19 -9.19
C ASN A 181 4.44 26.40 -7.93
N LEU A 182 4.81 25.12 -8.06
CA LEU A 182 5.18 24.22 -6.95
C LEU A 182 6.69 23.96 -6.85
N LEU A 183 7.51 24.59 -7.71
CA LEU A 183 8.95 24.47 -7.61
C LEU A 183 9.44 25.05 -6.28
N PRO A 184 10.26 24.32 -5.50
CA PRO A 184 10.82 24.86 -4.28
C PRO A 184 11.73 26.03 -4.63
N ARG A 185 11.25 27.26 -4.45
CA ARG A 185 12.14 28.41 -4.27
C ARG A 185 12.96 28.09 -3.04
N ARG A 186 14.26 27.82 -3.24
CA ARG A 186 15.27 27.49 -2.21
C ARG A 186 14.81 27.95 -0.83
N ILE A 187 14.45 27.01 0.05
CA ILE A 187 14.30 27.30 1.47
C ILE A 187 15.73 27.42 2.02
N LEU A 188 16.34 28.58 1.81
CA LEU A 188 17.47 29.06 2.59
C LEU A 188 16.89 29.82 3.77
N ARG A 189 16.82 29.15 4.92
CA ARG A 189 16.82 29.78 6.23
C ARG A 189 17.61 28.89 7.18
#